data_AF-A0A7R9Z7P1-F1
#
_entry.id   AF-A0A7R9Z7P1-F1
#
_cell.length_a   1.000
_cell.length_b   1.000
_cell.length_c   1.000
_cell.angle_alpha   90.00
_cell.angle_beta   90.00
_cell.angle_gamma   90.00
#
_symmetry.space_group_name_H-M   'P 1'
#
loop_
_entity.id
_entity.type
_entity.pdbx_description
1 polymer ?
#
loop_
_entity_poly.entity_id
_entity_poly.type
_entity_poly.pdbx_seq_one_letter_code
_entity_poly.pdbx_strand_id
1 'polypeptide(L)'
;LCTCRPKDEPLEKALSRLRTKAAPPAPKMRRKRGEAPAEPPAQPAAEPLPVALFSDAAASSPIQASVLNSQAWPAGRCLQIGDEFFDIVYNPPTVDKISLARRALVDHPLLALPEVMFADEGITTYRWLRSPPGGCGEWADTGCTDAVYTPCEADVGCSLRVECTARRAGGSSCEAEVVGQPLCAETPAVEPAPRLPCSVLRAPVPMAAAAAPAFRISSYNILADQYAGSTFAQQVLFGYCPAEFLDPEYRKQLVLQELLRYNSDIMCLQEVDQKAFKEYLLPHLSQAGFHGRYTNKMGKVKEGSATFWRTSRFVEAGHHDVLLRDVFKQPLDPTHSQWQAMLDASPELCTALQKVTTVAQATVLQPAPGVAGEPICVVNTHL
;
A
#
# COMPACT_ATOMS: atom_id res chain seq x y z
N LEU A 1 4.27 -24.26 -10.12
CA LEU A 1 5.16 -24.50 -8.96
C LEU A 1 5.96 -23.24 -8.69
N CYS A 2 5.63 -22.44 -7.66
CA CYS A 2 6.44 -21.28 -7.31
C CYS A 2 7.61 -21.74 -6.43
N THR A 3 8.85 -21.54 -6.87
CA THR A 3 10.02 -21.99 -6.12
C THR A 3 11.06 -20.89 -5.99
N CYS A 4 11.17 -20.29 -4.80
CA CYS A 4 12.31 -19.46 -4.47
C CYS A 4 13.54 -20.35 -4.33
N ARG A 5 14.58 -20.09 -5.13
CA ARG A 5 15.83 -20.87 -5.14
C ARG A 5 17.02 -19.95 -4.86
N PRO A 6 18.03 -20.39 -4.08
CA PRO A 6 19.25 -19.63 -3.92
C PRO A 6 19.93 -19.42 -5.28
N LYS A 7 20.30 -18.18 -5.59
CA LYS A 7 20.84 -17.77 -6.89
C LYS A 7 22.20 -18.42 -7.19
N ASP A 8 23.02 -18.57 -6.17
CA ASP A 8 24.40 -19.07 -6.27
C ASP A 8 24.51 -20.60 -6.11
N GLU A 9 23.37 -21.28 -6.08
CA GLU A 9 23.31 -22.74 -5.99
C GLU A 9 23.26 -23.35 -7.40
N PRO A 10 23.99 -24.46 -7.66
CA PRO A 10 23.87 -25.20 -8.92
C PRO A 10 22.45 -25.73 -9.15
N LEU A 11 22.02 -25.76 -10.41
CA LEU A 11 20.72 -26.24 -10.86
C LEU A 11 20.42 -27.66 -10.34
N GLU A 12 21.43 -28.53 -10.30
CA GLU A 12 21.32 -29.91 -9.83
C GLU A 12 20.61 -30.04 -8.47
N LYS A 13 20.93 -29.14 -7.53
CA LYS A 13 20.33 -29.16 -6.19
C LYS A 13 18.85 -28.77 -6.23
N ALA A 14 18.47 -27.85 -7.10
CA ALA A 14 17.07 -27.47 -7.29
C ALA A 14 16.26 -28.60 -7.94
N LEU A 15 16.80 -29.25 -8.98
CA LEU A 15 16.17 -30.40 -9.63
C LEU A 15 16.05 -31.60 -8.69
N SER A 16 17.07 -31.85 -7.86
CA SER A 16 17.02 -32.90 -6.84
C SER A 16 15.90 -32.68 -5.82
N ARG A 17 15.69 -31.43 -5.36
CA ARG A 17 14.58 -31.09 -4.46
C ARG A 17 13.21 -31.28 -5.11
N LEU A 18 13.09 -30.96 -6.41
CA LEU A 18 11.85 -31.21 -7.16
C LEU A 18 11.58 -32.70 -7.29
N ARG A 19 12.62 -33.50 -7.62
CA ARG A 19 12.54 -34.97 -7.68
C ARG A 19 12.04 -35.56 -6.37
N THR A 20 12.56 -35.12 -5.22
CA THR A 20 12.12 -35.60 -3.91
C THR A 20 10.67 -35.23 -3.60
N LYS A 21 10.22 -34.04 -3.99
CA LYS A 21 8.82 -33.61 -3.77
C LYS A 21 7.81 -34.30 -4.67
N ALA A 22 8.22 -34.63 -5.90
CA ALA A 22 7.37 -35.30 -6.88
C ALA A 22 7.37 -36.83 -6.75
N ALA A 23 8.34 -37.40 -6.02
CA ALA A 23 8.39 -38.84 -5.78
C ALA A 23 7.15 -39.32 -4.97
N PRO A 24 6.56 -40.47 -5.33
CA PRO A 24 5.44 -41.04 -4.57
C PRO A 24 5.86 -41.34 -3.12
N PRO A 25 4.94 -41.23 -2.15
CA PRO A 25 5.25 -41.49 -0.74
C PRO A 25 5.74 -42.93 -0.56
N ALA A 26 6.88 -43.09 0.12
CA ALA A 26 7.46 -44.41 0.37
C ALA A 26 6.47 -45.30 1.16
N PRO A 27 6.38 -46.60 0.87
CA PRO A 27 5.50 -47.51 1.60
C PRO A 27 5.93 -47.57 3.07
N LYS A 28 5.03 -47.22 4.00
CA LYS A 28 5.27 -47.35 5.45
C LYS A 28 5.44 -48.84 5.79
N MET A 29 6.67 -49.32 5.97
CA MET A 29 6.91 -50.63 6.56
C MET A 29 6.42 -50.64 8.01
N ARG A 30 5.31 -51.34 8.29
CA ARG A 30 4.94 -51.72 9.67
C ARG A 30 5.98 -52.72 10.16
N ARG A 31 6.91 -52.28 11.02
CA ARG A 31 7.78 -53.20 11.77
C ARG A 31 6.93 -54.02 12.74
N LYS A 32 6.73 -55.31 12.46
CA LYS A 32 6.34 -56.28 13.49
C LYS A 32 7.55 -56.54 14.38
N ARG A 33 7.34 -56.45 15.69
CA ARG A 33 8.36 -56.62 16.72
C ARG A 33 8.65 -58.11 16.88
N GLY A 34 9.88 -58.56 16.57
CA GLY A 34 10.37 -59.87 17.01
C GLY A 34 11.00 -60.82 15.97
N GLU A 35 11.65 -60.35 14.91
CA GLU A 35 12.49 -61.22 14.05
C GLU A 35 13.82 -60.54 13.71
N ALA A 36 14.90 -61.34 13.68
CA ALA A 36 16.28 -60.95 13.41
C ALA A 36 16.45 -60.39 11.98
N PRO A 37 17.47 -59.55 11.71
CA PRO A 37 17.59 -58.87 10.44
C PRO A 37 18.00 -59.86 9.33
N ALA A 38 17.04 -60.24 8.49
CA ALA A 38 17.36 -60.79 7.18
C ALA A 38 17.90 -59.64 6.29
N GLU A 39 19.01 -59.89 5.58
CA GLU A 39 19.49 -58.97 4.53
C GLU A 39 18.34 -58.62 3.58
N PRO A 40 18.09 -57.33 3.30
CA PRO A 40 17.03 -56.97 2.39
C PRO A 40 17.38 -57.52 1.00
N PRO A 41 16.44 -58.17 0.29
CA PRO A 41 16.66 -58.48 -1.11
C PRO A 41 16.93 -57.16 -1.84
N ALA A 42 17.97 -57.12 -2.67
CA ALA A 42 18.28 -55.99 -3.52
C ALA A 42 17.07 -55.70 -4.41
N GLN A 43 16.23 -54.76 -3.99
CA GLN A 43 15.22 -54.19 -4.86
C GLN A 43 15.99 -53.48 -5.98
N PRO A 44 15.65 -53.70 -7.26
CA PRO A 44 16.20 -52.86 -8.32
C PRO A 44 15.85 -51.43 -7.94
N ALA A 45 16.88 -50.59 -7.76
CA ALA A 45 16.68 -49.18 -7.47
C ALA A 45 15.78 -48.63 -8.56
N ALA A 46 14.54 -48.25 -8.19
CA ALA A 46 13.62 -47.63 -9.12
C ALA A 46 14.38 -46.47 -9.79
N GLU A 47 14.36 -46.44 -11.13
CA GLU A 47 15.07 -45.40 -11.87
C GLU A 47 14.66 -44.02 -11.33
N PRO A 48 15.63 -43.15 -11.02
CA PRO A 48 15.34 -41.88 -10.40
C PRO A 48 14.43 -41.08 -11.33
N LEU A 49 13.27 -40.64 -10.81
CA LEU A 49 12.27 -39.87 -11.55
C LEU A 49 12.97 -38.75 -12.36
N PRO A 50 12.83 -38.73 -13.71
CA PRO A 50 13.54 -37.78 -14.55
C PRO A 50 13.07 -36.36 -14.23
N VAL A 51 14.02 -35.47 -13.96
CA VAL A 51 13.74 -34.05 -13.73
C VAL A 51 14.83 -33.27 -14.45
N ALA A 52 14.45 -32.51 -15.46
CA ALA A 52 15.37 -31.78 -16.32
C ALA A 52 14.77 -30.42 -16.73
N LEU A 53 15.64 -29.44 -16.89
CA LEU A 53 15.29 -28.09 -17.33
C LEU A 53 15.84 -27.89 -18.74
N PHE A 54 15.02 -27.39 -19.66
CA PHE A 54 15.38 -27.19 -21.06
C PHE A 54 15.33 -25.71 -21.43
N SER A 55 16.25 -25.26 -22.30
CA SER A 55 16.29 -23.88 -22.79
C SER A 55 15.30 -23.58 -23.91
N ASP A 56 14.65 -24.61 -24.45
CA ASP A 56 13.66 -24.54 -25.52
C ASP A 56 12.34 -25.20 -25.11
N ALA A 57 11.23 -24.78 -25.73
CA ALA A 57 9.91 -25.33 -25.47
C ALA A 57 9.74 -26.77 -26.00
N ALA A 58 10.57 -27.20 -26.96
CA ALA A 58 10.52 -28.55 -27.54
C ALA A 58 11.25 -29.62 -26.69
N ALA A 59 11.78 -29.23 -25.53
CA ALA A 59 12.52 -30.10 -24.62
C ALA A 59 13.70 -30.85 -25.28
N SER A 60 14.41 -30.18 -26.20
CA SER A 60 15.51 -30.75 -26.97
C SER A 60 16.90 -30.39 -26.43
N SER A 61 17.02 -29.23 -25.78
CA SER A 61 18.29 -28.64 -25.32
C SER A 61 18.31 -28.55 -23.78
N PRO A 62 18.75 -29.62 -23.07
CA PRO A 62 18.81 -29.62 -21.63
C PRO A 62 19.90 -28.67 -21.11
N ILE A 63 19.57 -27.88 -20.09
CA ILE A 63 20.50 -27.00 -19.38
C ILE A 63 21.37 -27.86 -18.45
N GLN A 64 22.69 -27.64 -18.50
CA GLN A 64 23.64 -28.40 -17.69
C GLN A 64 23.39 -28.21 -16.18
N ALA A 65 23.42 -29.31 -15.42
CA ALA A 65 23.12 -29.32 -14.00
C ALA A 65 24.10 -28.50 -13.13
N SER A 66 25.31 -28.24 -13.64
CA SER A 66 26.35 -27.42 -13.01
C SER A 66 26.09 -25.91 -13.12
N VAL A 67 25.22 -25.47 -14.03
CA VAL A 67 24.87 -24.05 -14.22
C VAL A 67 24.19 -23.53 -12.96
N LEU A 68 24.52 -22.30 -12.56
CA LEU A 68 23.90 -21.67 -11.39
C LEU A 68 22.43 -21.35 -11.65
N ASN A 69 21.60 -21.43 -10.61
CA ASN A 69 20.18 -21.08 -10.69
C ASN A 69 19.94 -19.67 -11.26
N SER A 70 20.84 -18.71 -10.99
CA SER A 70 20.79 -17.35 -11.52
C SER A 70 20.86 -17.26 -13.04
N GLN A 71 21.38 -18.27 -13.72
CA GLN A 71 21.51 -18.34 -15.18
C GLN A 71 20.57 -19.39 -15.78
N ALA A 72 20.40 -20.53 -15.10
CA ALA A 72 19.59 -21.64 -15.58
C ALA A 72 18.10 -21.28 -15.66
N TRP A 73 17.50 -20.70 -14.61
CA TRP A 73 16.07 -20.42 -14.57
C TRP A 73 15.61 -19.30 -15.52
N PRO A 74 16.36 -18.20 -15.71
CA PRO A 74 16.03 -17.22 -16.75
C PRO A 74 16.07 -17.80 -18.18
N ALA A 75 16.98 -18.74 -18.45
CA ALA A 75 17.09 -19.41 -19.75
C ALA A 75 16.09 -20.55 -19.94
N GLY A 76 15.56 -21.11 -18.85
CA GLY A 76 14.60 -22.21 -18.87
C GLY A 76 13.30 -21.85 -19.60
N ARG A 77 12.81 -22.77 -20.42
CA ARG A 77 11.53 -22.65 -21.13
C ARG A 77 10.61 -23.83 -20.86
N CYS A 78 11.17 -25.02 -20.62
CA CYS A 78 10.40 -26.23 -20.30
C CYS A 78 11.03 -26.97 -19.11
N LEU A 79 10.20 -27.46 -18.18
CA LEU A 79 10.59 -28.34 -17.08
C LEU A 79 9.96 -29.71 -17.29
N GLN A 80 10.77 -30.76 -17.28
CA GLN A 80 10.29 -32.14 -17.22
C GLN A 80 10.25 -32.61 -15.77
N ILE A 81 9.15 -33.27 -15.38
CA ILE A 81 9.02 -34.02 -14.12
C ILE A 81 8.35 -35.35 -14.43
N GLY A 82 9.10 -36.46 -14.39
CA GLY A 82 8.60 -37.74 -14.88
C GLY A 82 8.34 -37.68 -16.39
N ASP A 83 7.13 -38.05 -16.77
CA ASP A 83 6.66 -38.01 -18.16
C ASP A 83 5.93 -36.71 -18.50
N GLU A 84 5.75 -35.81 -17.52
CA GLU A 84 5.06 -34.54 -17.71
C GLU A 84 6.04 -33.40 -18.04
N PHE A 85 5.60 -32.52 -18.92
CA PHE A 85 6.33 -31.32 -19.36
C PHE A 85 5.53 -30.07 -18.99
N PHE A 86 6.22 -29.09 -18.43
CA PHE A 86 5.62 -27.84 -17.97
C PHE A 86 6.32 -26.64 -18.61
N ASP A 87 5.54 -25.70 -19.13
CA ASP A 87 6.06 -24.40 -19.55
C ASP A 87 6.56 -23.61 -18.35
N ILE A 88 7.72 -22.98 -18.50
CA ILE A 88 8.30 -22.11 -17.48
C ILE A 88 8.04 -20.66 -17.84
N VAL A 89 7.35 -19.99 -16.91
CA VAL A 89 7.33 -18.53 -16.85
C VAL A 89 8.25 -18.09 -15.73
N TYR A 90 9.41 -17.53 -16.09
CA TYR A 90 10.35 -17.00 -15.10
C TYR A 90 9.81 -15.68 -14.53
N ASN A 91 9.78 -15.58 -13.19
CA ASN A 91 9.30 -14.40 -12.46
C ASN A 91 7.99 -13.83 -13.07
N PRO A 92 6.89 -14.60 -13.08
CA PRO A 92 5.62 -14.12 -13.64
C PRO A 92 5.18 -12.85 -12.90
N PRO A 93 4.52 -11.90 -13.59
CA PRO A 93 3.93 -10.75 -12.93
C PRO A 93 2.97 -11.26 -11.85
N THR A 94 3.16 -10.81 -10.61
CA THR A 94 2.51 -11.37 -9.44
C THR A 94 1.97 -10.25 -8.58
N VAL A 95 0.72 -10.36 -8.13
CA VAL A 95 0.20 -9.54 -7.04
C VAL A 95 0.51 -10.28 -5.74
N ASP A 96 1.38 -9.72 -4.90
CA ASP A 96 1.78 -10.35 -3.63
C ASP A 96 0.72 -10.12 -2.55
N LYS A 97 0.17 -8.90 -2.54
CA LYS A 97 -0.81 -8.45 -1.54
C LYS A 97 -1.68 -7.36 -2.13
N ILE A 98 -2.94 -7.27 -1.69
CA ILE A 98 -3.81 -6.13 -1.98
C ILE A 98 -4.17 -5.48 -0.65
N SER A 99 -3.85 -4.20 -0.51
CA SER A 99 -4.33 -3.38 0.60
C SER A 99 -5.68 -2.78 0.22
N LEU A 100 -6.70 -3.05 1.05
CA LEU A 100 -8.07 -2.61 0.87
C LEU A 100 -8.63 -2.11 2.19
N ALA A 101 -9.58 -1.17 2.15
CA ALA A 101 -10.22 -0.64 3.35
C ALA A 101 -10.95 -1.75 4.12
N ARG A 102 -10.87 -1.70 5.47
CA ARG A 102 -11.47 -2.73 6.34
C ARG A 102 -12.92 -2.42 6.72
N ARG A 103 -13.43 -1.28 6.27
CA ARG A 103 -14.83 -0.90 6.32
C ARG A 103 -15.21 -0.34 4.97
N ALA A 104 -16.44 -0.58 4.55
CA ALA A 104 -16.98 -0.04 3.32
C ALA A 104 -18.25 0.73 3.64
N LEU A 105 -18.27 2.02 3.32
CA LEU A 105 -19.43 2.89 3.49
C LEU A 105 -19.96 3.28 2.11
N VAL A 106 -21.28 3.37 1.98
CA VAL A 106 -21.90 3.97 0.78
C VAL A 106 -21.34 5.39 0.56
N ASP A 107 -21.13 5.75 -0.72
CA ASP A 107 -20.58 7.03 -1.19
C ASP A 107 -19.14 7.35 -0.75
N HIS A 108 -18.41 6.37 -0.21
CA HIS A 108 -17.01 6.50 0.16
C HIS A 108 -16.12 5.62 -0.72
N PRO A 109 -15.13 6.19 -1.42
CA PRO A 109 -14.32 5.43 -2.38
C PRO A 109 -13.45 4.38 -1.68
N LEU A 110 -13.46 3.17 -2.23
CA LEU A 110 -12.58 2.07 -1.87
C LEU A 110 -11.48 1.95 -2.92
N LEU A 111 -10.25 2.31 -2.55
CA LEU A 111 -9.08 2.15 -3.41
C LEU A 111 -8.39 0.81 -3.11
N ALA A 112 -8.25 -0.02 -4.14
CA ALA A 112 -7.43 -1.23 -4.12
C ALA A 112 -5.96 -0.87 -4.41
N LEU A 113 -5.06 -1.23 -3.50
CA LEU A 113 -3.62 -0.97 -3.63
C LEU A 113 -2.85 -2.29 -3.70
N PRO A 114 -2.64 -2.84 -4.90
CA PRO A 114 -1.86 -4.06 -5.09
C PRO A 114 -0.35 -3.78 -4.95
N GLU A 115 0.33 -4.60 -4.16
CA GLU A 115 1.78 -4.73 -4.13
C GLU A 115 2.18 -5.73 -5.21
N VAL A 116 2.74 -5.25 -6.32
CA VAL A 116 3.07 -6.06 -7.49
C VAL A 116 4.56 -6.34 -7.60
N MET A 117 4.90 -7.53 -8.10
CA MET A 117 6.26 -7.95 -8.40
C MET A 117 6.36 -8.40 -9.86
N PHE A 118 7.48 -8.06 -10.50
CA PHE A 118 7.80 -8.48 -11.88
C PHE A 118 6.75 -8.09 -12.92
N ALA A 119 6.01 -7.02 -12.66
CA ALA A 119 4.94 -6.47 -13.48
C ALA A 119 5.30 -5.04 -13.89
N ASP A 120 4.75 -4.57 -15.00
CA ASP A 120 4.94 -3.18 -15.40
C ASP A 120 3.97 -2.26 -14.66
N GLU A 121 4.42 -1.04 -14.39
CA GLU A 121 3.62 -0.05 -13.69
C GLU A 121 2.43 0.40 -14.54
N GLY A 122 1.27 0.58 -13.91
CA GLY A 122 0.08 1.16 -14.56
C GLY A 122 -0.73 0.22 -15.46
N ILE A 123 -0.28 -1.02 -15.70
CA ILE A 123 -1.02 -1.99 -16.53
C ILE A 123 -1.74 -3.08 -15.73
N THR A 124 -1.76 -2.99 -14.40
CA THR A 124 -2.55 -3.91 -13.55
C THR A 124 -4.05 -3.72 -13.80
N THR A 125 -4.78 -4.81 -14.01
CA THR A 125 -6.23 -4.78 -14.23
C THR A 125 -6.99 -5.11 -12.97
N TYR A 126 -8.16 -4.49 -12.81
CA TYR A 126 -9.04 -4.66 -11.66
C TYR A 126 -10.38 -5.19 -12.14
N ARG A 127 -11.03 -5.97 -11.29
CA ARG A 127 -12.41 -6.41 -11.48
C ARG A 127 -13.12 -6.47 -10.14
N TRP A 128 -14.20 -5.71 -10.02
CA TRP A 128 -14.97 -5.64 -8.78
C TRP A 128 -16.22 -6.51 -8.85
N LEU A 129 -16.39 -7.32 -7.82
CA LEU A 129 -17.52 -8.23 -7.65
C LEU A 129 -18.25 -7.90 -6.35
N ARG A 130 -19.54 -8.21 -6.30
CA ARG A 130 -20.37 -8.09 -5.11
C ARG A 130 -21.02 -9.41 -4.76
N SER A 131 -21.06 -9.75 -3.49
CA SER A 131 -21.79 -10.91 -3.01
C SER A 131 -23.26 -10.56 -2.77
N PRO A 132 -24.17 -11.56 -2.73
CA PRO A 132 -25.52 -11.34 -2.23
C PRO A 132 -25.50 -10.96 -0.74
N PRO A 133 -26.47 -10.16 -0.26
CA PRO A 133 -26.61 -9.86 1.16
C PRO A 133 -26.64 -11.12 2.02
N GLY A 134 -25.81 -11.18 3.06
CA GLY A 134 -25.67 -12.37 3.92
C GLY A 134 -24.72 -13.45 3.39
N GLY A 135 -24.04 -13.22 2.26
CA GLY A 135 -22.90 -14.02 1.80
C GLY A 135 -23.24 -15.39 1.20
N CYS A 136 -24.52 -15.70 0.97
CA CYS A 136 -24.95 -16.95 0.35
C CYS A 136 -25.30 -16.72 -1.13
N GLY A 137 -24.47 -17.25 -2.03
CA GLY A 137 -24.72 -17.24 -3.48
C GLY A 137 -23.49 -16.87 -4.30
N GLU A 138 -23.67 -16.74 -5.62
CA GLU A 138 -22.60 -16.41 -6.55
C GLU A 138 -22.26 -14.92 -6.52
N TRP A 139 -20.97 -14.62 -6.66
CA TRP A 139 -20.47 -13.25 -6.78
C TRP A 139 -20.87 -12.68 -8.14
N ALA A 140 -21.57 -11.54 -8.13
CA ALA A 140 -21.97 -10.83 -9.34
C ALA A 140 -20.92 -9.78 -9.73
N ASP A 141 -20.62 -9.68 -11.01
CA ASP A 141 -19.75 -8.64 -11.55
C ASP A 141 -20.43 -7.26 -11.45
N THR A 142 -19.70 -6.26 -10.97
CA THR A 142 -20.18 -4.88 -10.90
C THR A 142 -19.95 -4.11 -12.19
N GLY A 143 -19.07 -4.61 -13.08
CA GLY A 143 -18.60 -3.93 -14.28
C GLY A 143 -17.51 -2.88 -14.03
N CYS A 144 -17.13 -2.62 -12.77
CA CYS A 144 -16.05 -1.68 -12.45
C CYS A 144 -14.68 -2.33 -12.68
N THR A 145 -13.86 -1.67 -13.50
CA THR A 145 -12.49 -2.08 -13.85
C THR A 145 -11.42 -1.12 -13.33
N ASP A 146 -11.81 -0.11 -12.58
CA ASP A 146 -10.91 0.87 -11.99
C ASP A 146 -10.30 0.36 -10.68
N ALA A 147 -9.18 0.95 -10.28
CA ALA A 147 -8.60 0.70 -8.96
C ALA A 147 -9.52 1.17 -7.81
N VAL A 148 -10.48 2.06 -8.11
CA VAL A 148 -11.41 2.64 -7.14
C VAL A 148 -12.82 2.15 -7.44
N TYR A 149 -13.51 1.64 -6.41
CA TYR A 149 -14.95 1.40 -6.44
C TYR A 149 -15.63 2.25 -5.37
N THR A 150 -16.72 2.94 -5.73
CA THR A 150 -17.53 3.70 -4.76
C THR A 150 -18.84 2.95 -4.51
N PRO A 151 -19.02 2.33 -3.32
CA PRO A 151 -20.24 1.59 -3.01
C PRO A 151 -21.48 2.47 -3.08
N CYS A 152 -22.57 1.90 -3.57
CA CYS A 152 -23.88 2.57 -3.66
C CYS A 152 -24.90 1.92 -2.71
N GLU A 153 -26.09 2.51 -2.60
CA GLU A 153 -27.18 1.98 -1.77
C GLU A 153 -27.56 0.53 -2.10
N ALA A 154 -27.40 0.10 -3.36
CA ALA A 154 -27.68 -1.27 -3.76
C ALA A 154 -26.66 -2.29 -3.22
N ASP A 155 -25.50 -1.82 -2.74
CA ASP A 155 -24.44 -2.67 -2.19
C ASP A 155 -24.58 -2.88 -0.67
N VAL A 156 -25.47 -2.16 0.01
CA VAL A 156 -25.65 -2.26 1.47
C VAL A 156 -25.93 -3.72 1.88
N GLY A 157 -25.16 -4.21 2.85
CA GLY A 157 -25.21 -5.60 3.33
C GLY A 157 -24.49 -6.63 2.44
N CYS A 158 -24.04 -6.24 1.24
CA CYS A 158 -23.19 -7.06 0.37
C CYS A 158 -21.73 -6.91 0.79
N SER A 159 -20.91 -7.95 0.60
CA SER A 159 -19.45 -7.79 0.61
C SER A 159 -18.96 -7.47 -0.79
N LEU A 160 -17.89 -6.70 -0.89
CA LEU A 160 -17.24 -6.38 -2.15
C LEU A 160 -15.91 -7.14 -2.24
N ARG A 161 -15.57 -7.62 -3.44
CA ARG A 161 -14.31 -8.27 -3.75
C ARG A 161 -13.67 -7.56 -4.92
N VAL A 162 -12.39 -7.24 -4.80
CA VAL A 162 -11.56 -6.81 -5.93
C VAL A 162 -10.62 -7.93 -6.33
N GLU A 163 -10.63 -8.26 -7.62
CA GLU A 163 -9.65 -9.12 -8.27
C GLU A 163 -8.61 -8.24 -8.97
N CYS A 164 -7.35 -8.30 -8.53
CA CYS A 164 -6.25 -7.61 -9.18
C CYS A 164 -5.41 -8.60 -9.98
N THR A 165 -5.09 -8.27 -11.23
CA THR A 165 -4.22 -9.07 -12.08
C THR A 165 -3.04 -8.24 -12.56
N ALA A 166 -1.85 -8.58 -12.05
CA ALA A 166 -0.59 -7.98 -12.49
C ALA A 166 -0.25 -8.46 -13.91
N ARG A 167 0.30 -7.54 -14.71
CA ARG A 167 0.62 -7.78 -16.12
C ARG A 167 2.02 -7.31 -16.43
N ARG A 168 2.63 -7.93 -17.44
CA ARG A 168 3.89 -7.49 -18.03
C ARG A 168 3.71 -7.49 -19.54
N ALA A 169 3.89 -6.32 -20.14
CA ALA A 169 3.84 -6.14 -21.57
C ALA A 169 4.86 -7.06 -22.24
N GLY A 170 4.47 -7.67 -23.36
CA GLY A 170 5.44 -8.31 -24.24
C GLY A 170 6.41 -7.25 -24.77
N GLY A 171 7.67 -7.62 -25.00
CA GLY A 171 8.66 -6.70 -25.56
C GLY A 171 8.36 -6.35 -27.02
N SER A 172 9.19 -6.84 -27.95
CA SER A 172 9.00 -6.61 -29.39
C SER A 172 7.81 -7.39 -29.97
N SER A 173 7.44 -7.08 -31.22
CA SER A 173 6.19 -7.44 -31.94
C SER A 173 5.73 -8.91 -31.95
N CYS A 174 6.47 -9.83 -31.34
CA CYS A 174 6.22 -11.27 -31.33
C CYS A 174 6.14 -11.87 -29.91
N GLU A 175 6.39 -11.11 -28.85
CA GLU A 175 6.22 -11.59 -27.48
C GLU A 175 4.81 -11.26 -26.97
N ALA A 176 4.09 -12.29 -26.53
CA ALA A 176 2.77 -12.13 -25.92
C ALA A 176 2.89 -11.47 -24.55
N GLU A 177 1.88 -10.69 -24.18
CA GLU A 177 1.71 -10.19 -22.81
C GLU A 177 1.70 -11.36 -21.82
N VAL A 178 2.47 -11.24 -20.74
CA VAL A 178 2.43 -12.19 -19.64
C VAL A 178 1.41 -11.71 -18.62
N VAL A 179 0.38 -12.52 -18.40
CA VAL A 179 -0.68 -12.22 -17.43
C VAL A 179 -0.45 -13.06 -16.17
N GLY A 180 -0.46 -12.39 -15.02
CA GLY A 180 -0.32 -13.02 -13.72
C GLY A 180 -1.58 -13.78 -13.30
N GLN A 181 -1.48 -14.53 -12.20
CA GLN A 181 -2.68 -15.05 -11.54
C GLN A 181 -3.39 -13.92 -10.78
N PRO A 182 -4.73 -13.86 -10.83
CA PRO A 182 -5.48 -12.88 -10.06
C PRO A 182 -5.35 -13.14 -8.56
N LEU A 183 -5.18 -12.08 -7.77
CA LEU A 183 -5.32 -12.12 -6.32
C LEU A 183 -6.61 -11.38 -5.93
N CYS A 184 -7.31 -11.89 -4.92
CA CYS A 184 -8.55 -11.30 -4.42
C CYS A 184 -8.31 -10.61 -3.06
N ALA A 185 -8.98 -9.48 -2.84
CA ALA A 185 -9.21 -8.92 -1.50
C ALA A 185 -10.69 -8.56 -1.33
N GLU A 186 -11.18 -8.65 -0.11
CA GLU A 186 -12.59 -8.50 0.21
C GLU A 186 -12.82 -7.47 1.32
N THR A 187 -13.97 -6.82 1.28
CA THR A 187 -14.48 -5.98 2.37
C THR A 187 -15.47 -6.78 3.23
N PRO A 188 -15.68 -6.35 4.48
CA PRO A 188 -16.90 -6.69 5.20
C PRO A 188 -18.15 -6.19 4.44
N ALA A 189 -19.33 -6.52 4.99
CA ALA A 189 -20.59 -6.02 4.45
C ALA A 189 -20.59 -4.48 4.39
N VAL A 190 -21.01 -3.93 3.26
CA VAL A 190 -21.11 -2.48 3.06
C VAL A 190 -22.15 -1.92 4.03
N GLU A 191 -21.74 -0.90 4.76
CA GLU A 191 -22.57 -0.17 5.70
C GLU A 191 -23.21 1.03 4.99
N PRO A 192 -24.43 1.44 5.39
CA PRO A 192 -25.07 2.64 4.83
C PRO A 192 -24.23 3.90 5.08
N ALA A 193 -24.44 4.92 4.25
CA ALA A 193 -23.77 6.20 4.42
C ALA A 193 -24.08 6.80 5.82
N PRO A 194 -23.09 7.37 6.51
CA PRO A 194 -23.30 8.06 7.78
C PRO A 194 -24.39 9.13 7.67
N ARG A 195 -25.43 9.02 8.51
CA ARG A 195 -26.51 10.01 8.58
C ARG A 195 -26.04 11.23 9.37
N LEU A 196 -25.41 12.18 8.67
CA LEU A 196 -25.02 13.45 9.27
C LEU A 196 -26.25 14.37 9.42
N PRO A 197 -26.49 14.95 10.62
CA PRO A 197 -27.54 15.95 10.78
C PRO A 197 -27.28 17.14 9.85
N CYS A 198 -28.33 17.73 9.27
CA CYS A 198 -28.18 18.92 8.41
C CYS A 198 -27.46 20.09 9.10
N SER A 199 -27.50 20.18 10.43
CA SER A 199 -26.78 21.19 11.22
C SER A 199 -25.25 21.01 11.22
N VAL A 200 -24.76 19.81 10.86
CA VAL A 200 -23.34 19.47 10.78
C VAL A 200 -22.82 19.62 9.34
N LEU A 201 -23.73 19.63 8.36
CA LEU A 201 -23.38 19.87 6.96
C LEU A 201 -23.00 21.34 6.79
N ARG A 202 -21.72 21.60 6.50
CA ARG A 202 -21.24 22.94 6.14
C ARG A 202 -22.02 23.45 4.92
N ALA A 203 -22.18 24.78 4.85
CA ALA A 203 -22.75 25.43 3.67
C ALA A 203 -22.06 24.91 2.40
N PRO A 204 -22.78 24.76 1.28
CA PRO A 204 -22.20 24.24 0.05
C PRO A 204 -20.99 25.09 -0.35
N VAL A 205 -19.82 24.46 -0.40
CA VAL A 205 -18.64 25.10 -0.97
C VAL A 205 -18.87 25.18 -2.48
N PRO A 206 -18.47 26.28 -3.16
CA PRO A 206 -18.61 26.36 -4.60
C PRO A 206 -17.98 25.14 -5.27
N MET A 207 -18.81 24.39 -6.00
CA MET A 207 -18.36 23.21 -6.75
C MET A 207 -17.32 23.58 -7.79
N ALA A 208 -17.42 24.79 -8.35
CA ALA A 208 -16.43 25.32 -9.27
C ALA A 208 -15.07 25.51 -8.59
N ALA A 209 -14.02 25.05 -9.27
CA ALA A 209 -12.64 25.33 -8.90
C ALA A 209 -12.37 26.84 -8.99
N ALA A 210 -11.50 27.35 -8.12
CA ALA A 210 -11.07 28.75 -8.18
C ALA A 210 -10.28 28.99 -9.48
N ALA A 211 -10.66 30.01 -10.26
CA ALA A 211 -9.93 30.38 -11.46
C ALA A 211 -8.58 31.02 -11.09
N ALA A 212 -7.51 30.61 -11.76
CA ALA A 212 -6.20 31.23 -11.58
C ALA A 212 -6.28 32.76 -11.86
N PRO A 213 -5.55 33.60 -11.10
CA PRO A 213 -4.54 33.24 -10.09
C PRO A 213 -5.11 32.91 -8.70
N ALA A 214 -6.42 33.01 -8.49
CA ALA A 214 -7.03 32.64 -7.22
C ALA A 214 -6.96 31.12 -7.01
N PHE A 215 -6.82 30.72 -5.75
CA PHE A 215 -6.79 29.32 -5.33
C PHE A 215 -7.44 29.18 -3.95
N ARG A 216 -7.84 27.96 -3.61
CA ARG A 216 -8.50 27.63 -2.34
C ARG A 216 -7.56 26.86 -1.43
N ILE A 217 -7.48 27.29 -0.17
CA ILE A 217 -6.72 26.60 0.87
C ILE A 217 -7.66 26.11 1.97
N SER A 218 -7.39 24.93 2.50
CA SER A 218 -8.04 24.41 3.72
C SER A 218 -6.99 24.02 4.74
N SER A 219 -7.24 24.31 6.01
CA SER A 219 -6.45 23.81 7.14
C SER A 219 -7.35 22.96 8.03
N TYR A 220 -6.90 21.76 8.40
CA TYR A 220 -7.72 20.84 9.19
C TYR A 220 -6.88 19.88 10.06
N ASN A 221 -7.07 19.96 11.37
CA ASN A 221 -6.58 18.95 12.31
C ASN A 221 -7.54 17.74 12.28
N ILE A 222 -7.04 16.57 11.91
CA ILE A 222 -7.85 15.38 11.62
C ILE A 222 -7.88 14.34 12.74
N LEU A 223 -7.36 14.68 13.93
CA LEU A 223 -7.29 13.84 15.12
C LEU A 223 -6.53 12.52 14.91
N ALA A 224 -5.30 12.47 15.40
CA ALA A 224 -4.46 11.27 15.26
C ALA A 224 -5.04 10.10 16.07
N ASP A 225 -4.96 8.90 15.52
CA ASP A 225 -5.53 7.71 16.15
C ASP A 225 -4.93 7.39 17.51
N GLN A 226 -3.64 7.68 17.68
CA GLN A 226 -2.96 7.54 18.98
C GLN A 226 -3.62 8.36 20.11
N TYR A 227 -4.37 9.42 19.78
CA TYR A 227 -5.10 10.25 20.75
C TYR A 227 -6.56 9.85 20.92
N ALA A 228 -7.17 9.16 19.94
CA ALA A 228 -8.55 8.68 20.00
C ALA A 228 -8.68 7.25 20.56
N GLY A 229 -7.68 6.40 20.31
CA GLY A 229 -7.75 4.96 20.59
C GLY A 229 -7.53 4.54 22.04
N SER A 230 -7.06 5.44 22.92
CA SER A 230 -6.77 5.09 24.31
C SER A 230 -8.04 4.96 25.17
N THR A 231 -8.04 4.11 26.20
CA THR A 231 -9.17 3.97 27.14
C THR A 231 -9.54 5.31 27.78
N PHE A 232 -8.53 6.10 28.16
CA PHE A 232 -8.75 7.44 28.70
C PHE A 232 -9.45 8.35 27.69
N ALA A 233 -9.01 8.34 26.43
CA ALA A 233 -9.65 9.14 25.38
C ALA A 233 -11.11 8.71 25.18
N GLN A 234 -11.37 7.41 25.03
CA GLN A 234 -12.72 6.90 24.79
C GLN A 234 -13.67 7.13 25.97
N GLN A 235 -13.20 7.06 27.21
CA GLN A 235 -14.06 7.19 28.40
C GLN A 235 -14.17 8.63 28.92
N VAL A 236 -13.12 9.43 28.77
CA VAL A 236 -13.02 10.77 29.41
C VAL A 236 -13.11 11.88 28.37
N LEU A 237 -12.28 11.85 27.32
CA LEU A 237 -12.25 12.94 26.32
C LEU A 237 -13.45 12.86 25.36
N PHE A 238 -13.81 11.65 24.95
CA PHE A 238 -14.81 11.34 23.94
C PHE A 238 -15.88 10.39 24.48
N GLY A 239 -16.16 10.41 25.79
CA GLY A 239 -17.15 9.53 26.43
C GLY A 239 -18.58 9.66 25.90
N TYR A 240 -18.86 10.74 25.18
CA TYR A 240 -20.12 10.98 24.46
C TYR A 240 -20.17 10.32 23.07
N CYS A 241 -19.03 9.88 22.52
CA CYS A 241 -18.90 9.33 21.18
C CYS A 241 -18.81 7.79 21.24
N PRO A 242 -19.74 7.06 20.60
CA PRO A 242 -19.63 5.61 20.47
C PRO A 242 -18.28 5.16 19.90
N ALA A 243 -17.71 4.09 20.44
CA ALA A 243 -16.38 3.59 20.05
C ALA A 243 -16.28 3.23 18.56
N GLU A 244 -17.37 2.78 17.95
CA GLU A 244 -17.46 2.48 16.52
C GLU A 244 -17.23 3.72 15.62
N PHE A 245 -17.52 4.93 16.10
CA PHE A 245 -17.28 6.17 15.36
C PHE A 245 -15.91 6.78 15.68
N LEU A 246 -15.24 6.32 16.73
CA LEU A 246 -13.85 6.65 17.01
C LEU A 246 -12.86 5.77 16.24
N ASP A 247 -13.34 4.64 15.69
CA ASP A 247 -12.57 3.72 14.86
C ASP A 247 -11.87 4.48 13.70
N PRO A 248 -10.54 4.39 13.57
CA PRO A 248 -9.81 5.07 12.50
C PRO A 248 -10.27 4.65 11.10
N GLU A 249 -10.75 3.41 10.91
CA GLU A 249 -11.24 2.94 9.61
C GLU A 249 -12.56 3.62 9.21
N TYR A 250 -13.36 4.03 10.20
CA TYR A 250 -14.56 4.83 9.99
C TYR A 250 -14.21 6.30 9.76
N ARG A 251 -13.42 6.89 10.68
CA ARG A 251 -13.07 8.32 10.63
C ARG A 251 -12.34 8.72 9.35
N LYS A 252 -11.36 7.93 8.91
CA LYS A 252 -10.55 8.28 7.74
C LYS A 252 -11.37 8.42 6.46
N GLN A 253 -12.44 7.61 6.31
CA GLN A 253 -13.35 7.68 5.17
C GLN A 253 -14.12 9.00 5.17
N LEU A 254 -14.69 9.38 6.31
CA LEU A 254 -15.37 10.66 6.49
C LEU A 254 -14.43 11.85 6.23
N VAL A 255 -13.22 11.81 6.79
CA VAL A 255 -12.20 12.86 6.58
C VAL A 255 -11.85 12.99 5.11
N LEU A 256 -11.60 11.88 4.39
CA LEU A 256 -11.31 11.93 2.96
C LEU A 256 -12.47 12.54 2.17
N GLN A 257 -13.70 12.11 2.44
CA GLN A 257 -14.88 12.64 1.75
C GLN A 257 -15.04 14.15 2.00
N GLU A 258 -14.81 14.59 3.24
CA GLU A 258 -14.84 16.01 3.62
C GLU A 258 -13.75 16.82 2.91
N LEU A 259 -12.51 16.31 2.85
CA LEU A 259 -11.40 16.95 2.14
C LEU A 259 -11.69 17.11 0.65
N LEU A 260 -12.23 16.08 0.00
CA LEU A 260 -12.60 16.13 -1.42
C LEU A 260 -13.74 17.13 -1.67
N ARG A 261 -14.71 17.23 -0.76
CA ARG A 261 -15.83 18.18 -0.86
C ARG A 261 -15.39 19.65 -0.76
N TYR A 262 -14.28 19.95 -0.06
CA TYR A 262 -13.77 21.33 -0.05
C TYR A 262 -13.31 21.80 -1.42
N ASN A 263 -12.95 20.89 -2.32
CA ASN A 263 -12.37 21.20 -3.62
C ASN A 263 -11.26 22.27 -3.49
N SER A 264 -10.40 22.10 -2.48
CA SER A 264 -9.24 22.96 -2.23
C SER A 264 -8.16 22.72 -3.27
N ASP A 265 -7.35 23.72 -3.56
CA ASP A 265 -6.12 23.56 -4.33
C ASP A 265 -4.93 23.19 -3.43
N ILE A 266 -4.98 23.58 -2.16
CA ILE A 266 -3.97 23.28 -1.13
C ILE A 266 -4.65 22.85 0.17
N MET A 267 -4.19 21.76 0.78
CA MET A 267 -4.71 21.23 2.04
C MET A 267 -3.58 21.10 3.06
N CYS A 268 -3.70 21.78 4.19
CA CYS A 268 -2.77 21.71 5.32
C CYS A 268 -3.42 20.91 6.45
N LEU A 269 -2.92 19.70 6.71
CA LEU A 269 -3.45 18.79 7.72
C LEU A 269 -2.53 18.67 8.93
N GLN A 270 -3.10 18.57 10.13
CA GLN A 270 -2.39 18.32 11.38
C GLN A 270 -2.92 17.05 12.06
N GLU A 271 -2.13 16.49 12.98
CA GLU A 271 -2.43 15.21 13.64
C GLU A 271 -2.66 14.07 12.64
N VAL A 272 -1.82 14.01 11.62
CA VAL A 272 -1.86 12.96 10.61
C VAL A 272 -0.97 11.81 11.06
N ASP A 273 -1.52 10.62 11.31
CA ASP A 273 -0.70 9.43 11.53
C ASP A 273 0.14 9.10 10.28
N GLN A 274 1.42 8.74 10.45
CA GLN A 274 2.30 8.41 9.32
C GLN A 274 1.72 7.29 8.43
N LYS A 275 1.09 6.29 9.06
CA LYS A 275 0.45 5.18 8.37
C LYS A 275 -0.77 5.64 7.57
N ALA A 276 -1.62 6.49 8.18
CA ALA A 276 -2.79 7.05 7.51
C ALA A 276 -2.39 7.91 6.30
N PHE A 277 -1.30 8.69 6.40
CA PHE A 277 -0.76 9.44 5.26
C PHE A 277 -0.35 8.50 4.11
N LYS A 278 0.53 7.53 4.39
CA LYS A 278 1.16 6.69 3.36
C LYS A 278 0.20 5.69 2.72
N GLU A 279 -0.61 5.03 3.55
CA GLU A 279 -1.44 3.90 3.11
C GLU A 279 -2.86 4.30 2.74
N TYR A 280 -3.31 5.52 3.08
CA TYR A 280 -4.68 5.95 2.84
C TYR A 280 -4.78 7.32 2.17
N LEU A 281 -4.41 8.41 2.85
CA LEU A 281 -4.64 9.77 2.34
C LEU A 281 -3.90 10.05 1.03
N LEU A 282 -2.59 9.80 0.97
CA LEU A 282 -1.80 10.07 -0.24
C LEU A 282 -2.29 9.23 -1.43
N PRO A 283 -2.48 7.91 -1.33
CA PRO A 283 -3.02 7.13 -2.45
C PRO A 283 -4.38 7.63 -2.95
N HIS A 284 -5.33 7.93 -2.06
CA HIS A 284 -6.67 8.38 -2.47
C HIS A 284 -6.65 9.80 -3.04
N LEU A 285 -5.90 10.72 -2.43
CA LEU A 285 -5.78 12.10 -2.92
C LEU A 285 -4.99 12.17 -4.25
N SER A 286 -4.04 11.26 -4.47
CA SER A 286 -3.38 11.11 -5.77
C SER A 286 -4.36 10.74 -6.88
N GLN A 287 -5.32 9.85 -6.63
CA GLN A 287 -6.40 9.57 -7.59
C GLN A 287 -7.26 10.80 -7.89
N ALA A 288 -7.39 11.72 -6.93
CA ALA A 288 -8.09 12.99 -7.09
C ALA A 288 -7.23 14.13 -7.69
N GLY A 289 -6.00 13.83 -8.14
CA GLY A 289 -5.10 14.79 -8.78
C GLY A 289 -4.31 15.66 -7.81
N PHE A 290 -4.04 15.18 -6.60
CA PHE A 290 -3.17 15.84 -5.63
C PHE A 290 -1.82 15.14 -5.50
N HIS A 291 -0.81 15.89 -5.08
CA HIS A 291 0.41 15.34 -4.50
C HIS A 291 0.52 15.84 -3.07
N GLY A 292 1.35 15.21 -2.22
CA GLY A 292 1.53 15.70 -0.85
C GLY A 292 2.83 15.30 -0.19
N ARG A 293 3.16 16.05 0.87
CA ARG A 293 4.33 15.86 1.74
C ARG A 293 3.89 15.62 3.16
N TYR A 294 4.64 14.79 3.88
CA TYR A 294 4.42 14.48 5.29
C TYR A 294 5.66 14.76 6.11
N THR A 295 5.47 15.39 7.26
CA THR A 295 6.51 15.69 8.24
C THR A 295 6.05 15.19 9.60
N ASN A 296 6.79 14.23 10.16
CA ASN A 296 6.49 13.69 11.48
C ASN A 296 6.90 14.69 12.58
N LYS A 297 6.14 14.76 13.68
CA LYS A 297 6.64 15.46 14.89
C LYS A 297 7.90 14.77 15.43
N MET A 298 8.67 15.49 16.23
CA MET A 298 9.85 14.92 16.85
C MET A 298 9.50 13.93 17.97
N GLY A 299 10.48 13.11 18.35
CA GLY A 299 10.35 12.18 19.49
C GLY A 299 9.74 10.84 19.08
N LYS A 300 8.99 10.23 20.01
CA LYS A 300 8.38 8.89 19.82
C LYS A 300 6.96 8.94 19.23
N VAL A 301 6.48 10.14 18.90
CA VAL A 301 5.13 10.38 18.39
C VAL A 301 5.03 9.90 16.94
N LYS A 302 3.93 9.24 16.56
CA LYS A 302 3.72 8.69 15.21
C LYS A 302 2.72 9.50 14.37
N GLU A 303 2.56 10.77 14.69
CA GLU A 303 1.79 11.74 13.91
C GLU A 303 2.60 12.98 13.58
N GLY A 304 2.11 13.74 12.60
CA GLY A 304 2.61 15.06 12.29
C GLY A 304 1.71 15.84 11.35
N SER A 305 2.33 16.59 10.45
CA SER A 305 1.63 17.47 9.51
C SER A 305 1.78 16.98 8.07
N ALA A 306 0.73 17.16 7.29
CA ALA A 306 0.76 16.87 5.85
C ALA A 306 0.28 18.08 5.04
N THR A 307 0.95 18.36 3.93
CA THR A 307 0.52 19.40 2.98
C THR A 307 0.29 18.74 1.63
N PHE A 308 -0.93 18.87 1.11
CA PHE A 308 -1.30 18.41 -0.22
C PHE A 308 -1.57 19.60 -1.13
N TRP A 309 -1.32 19.43 -2.42
CA TRP A 309 -1.63 20.43 -3.45
C TRP A 309 -2.07 19.76 -4.75
N ARG A 310 -2.94 20.43 -5.49
CA ARG A 310 -3.45 19.96 -6.78
C ARG A 310 -2.36 20.07 -7.85
N THR A 311 -2.01 18.97 -8.50
CA THR A 311 -0.87 18.91 -9.45
C THR A 311 -1.14 19.67 -10.75
N SER A 312 -2.41 19.89 -11.10
CA SER A 312 -2.80 20.76 -12.22
C SER A 312 -2.66 22.25 -11.92
N ARG A 313 -2.40 22.63 -10.67
CA ARG A 313 -2.28 24.03 -10.23
C ARG A 313 -0.89 24.37 -9.76
N PHE A 314 -0.21 23.45 -9.09
CA PHE A 314 1.07 23.69 -8.47
C PHE A 314 2.05 22.53 -8.65
N VAL A 315 3.33 22.88 -8.72
CA VAL A 315 4.47 21.96 -8.68
C VAL A 315 5.36 22.33 -7.50
N GLU A 316 5.89 21.34 -6.80
CA GLU A 316 6.82 21.57 -5.70
C GLU A 316 8.17 22.05 -6.22
N ALA A 317 8.64 23.19 -5.70
CA ALA A 317 9.95 23.75 -6.02
C ALA A 317 10.96 23.61 -4.88
N GLY A 318 10.49 23.40 -3.65
CA GLY A 318 11.35 23.20 -2.49
C GLY A 318 10.55 22.82 -1.26
N HIS A 319 11.23 22.19 -0.31
CA HIS A 319 10.62 21.76 0.94
C HIS A 319 11.65 21.82 2.07
N HIS A 320 11.21 22.28 3.24
CA HIS A 320 12.04 22.39 4.42
C HIS A 320 11.22 22.15 5.69
N ASP A 321 11.70 21.23 6.53
CA ASP A 321 11.13 20.96 7.85
C ASP A 321 11.86 21.78 8.90
N VAL A 322 11.10 22.62 9.60
CA VAL A 322 11.59 23.42 10.72
C VAL A 322 11.28 22.67 12.02
N LEU A 323 12.32 22.11 12.62
CA LEU A 323 12.24 21.42 13.90
C LEU A 323 12.45 22.45 15.01
N LEU A 324 11.39 22.79 15.76
CA LEU A 324 11.43 23.93 16.69
C LEU A 324 12.53 23.77 17.76
N ARG A 325 12.78 22.53 18.17
CA ARG A 325 13.88 22.19 19.08
C ARG A 325 15.25 22.57 18.52
N ASP A 326 15.46 22.33 17.24
CA ASP A 326 16.76 22.53 16.59
C ASP A 326 16.99 24.01 16.29
N VAL A 327 15.92 24.77 16.01
CA VAL A 327 15.93 26.24 15.86
C VAL A 327 16.50 26.94 17.10
N PHE A 328 16.19 26.43 18.29
CA PHE A 328 16.63 27.01 19.56
C PHE A 328 17.81 26.26 20.20
N LYS A 329 18.50 25.39 19.45
CA LYS A 329 19.70 24.70 19.93
C LYS A 329 20.86 25.69 20.05
N GLN A 330 21.61 25.61 21.15
CA GLN A 330 22.76 26.48 21.38
C GLN A 330 24.05 25.88 20.77
N PRO A 331 24.95 26.72 20.19
CA PRO A 331 24.76 28.16 19.94
C PRO A 331 23.67 28.42 18.89
N LEU A 332 22.90 29.51 19.03
CA LEU A 332 21.86 29.86 18.07
C LEU A 332 22.44 30.10 16.67
N ASP A 333 21.70 29.66 15.65
CA ASP A 333 21.98 30.06 14.27
C ASP A 333 21.87 31.60 14.13
N PRO A 334 22.76 32.26 13.36
CA PRO A 334 22.72 33.71 13.16
C PRO A 334 21.35 34.23 12.71
N THR A 335 20.58 33.45 11.96
CA THR A 335 19.20 33.78 11.52
C THR A 335 18.20 33.90 12.67
N HIS A 336 18.54 33.40 13.86
CA HIS A 336 17.72 33.40 15.07
C HIS A 336 18.34 34.20 16.22
N SER A 337 19.42 34.95 15.96
CA SER A 337 20.17 35.73 16.95
C SER A 337 19.34 36.73 17.76
N GLN A 338 18.21 37.21 17.22
CA GLN A 338 17.27 38.10 17.92
C GLN A 338 16.69 37.48 19.19
N TRP A 339 16.68 36.15 19.31
CA TRP A 339 16.14 35.44 20.46
C TRP A 339 17.17 35.21 21.58
N GLN A 340 18.46 35.50 21.36
CA GLN A 340 19.52 35.19 22.32
C GLN A 340 19.28 35.86 23.69
N ALA A 341 18.94 37.15 23.70
CA ALA A 341 18.70 37.88 24.94
C ALA A 341 17.53 37.29 25.76
N MET A 342 16.51 36.75 25.10
CA MET A 342 15.38 36.09 25.76
C MET A 342 15.80 34.75 26.39
N LEU A 343 16.63 33.98 25.68
CA LEU A 343 17.12 32.69 26.17
C LEU A 343 18.13 32.86 27.31
N ASP A 344 18.98 33.87 27.25
CA ASP A 344 19.94 34.21 28.32
C ASP A 344 19.21 34.67 29.59
N ALA A 345 18.08 35.38 29.42
CA ALA A 345 17.24 35.82 30.54
C ALA A 345 16.45 34.68 31.21
N SER A 346 16.25 33.54 30.54
CA SER A 346 15.54 32.38 31.10
C SER A 346 16.15 31.03 30.67
N PRO A 347 17.05 30.48 31.49
CA PRO A 347 17.60 29.13 31.30
C PRO A 347 16.53 28.03 31.31
N GLU A 348 15.45 28.21 32.07
CA GLU A 348 14.32 27.29 32.14
C GLU A 348 13.59 27.22 30.79
N LEU A 349 13.40 28.35 30.12
CA LEU A 349 12.82 28.40 28.78
C LEU A 349 13.69 27.65 27.77
N CYS A 350 15.01 27.85 27.82
CA CYS A 350 15.94 27.10 26.97
C CYS A 350 15.78 25.59 27.18
N THR A 351 15.72 25.15 28.45
CA THR A 351 15.50 23.74 28.80
C THR A 351 14.13 23.22 28.33
N ALA A 352 13.08 24.04 28.41
CA ALA A 352 11.74 23.69 27.95
C ALA A 352 11.68 23.54 26.42
N LEU A 353 12.26 24.48 25.67
CA LEU A 353 12.33 24.44 24.20
C LEU A 353 13.09 23.21 23.70
N GLN A 354 14.09 22.73 24.45
CA GLN A 354 14.79 21.49 24.13
C GLN A 354 13.93 20.21 24.29
N LYS A 355 12.76 20.31 24.90
CA LYS A 355 11.81 19.19 25.08
C LYS A 355 10.62 19.25 24.11
N VAL A 356 10.44 20.36 23.39
CA VAL A 356 9.33 20.53 22.46
C VAL A 356 9.51 19.63 21.25
N THR A 357 8.41 19.04 20.78
CA THR A 357 8.39 18.15 19.61
C THR A 357 7.74 18.76 18.37
N THR A 358 7.26 20.00 18.50
CA THR A 358 6.63 20.80 17.45
C THR A 358 7.54 20.94 16.23
N VAL A 359 6.92 20.80 15.06
CA VAL A 359 7.56 20.95 13.75
C VAL A 359 6.70 21.87 12.90
N ALA A 360 7.32 22.66 12.04
CA ALA A 360 6.64 23.36 10.95
C ALA A 360 7.13 22.81 9.61
N GLN A 361 6.19 22.55 8.73
CA GLN A 361 6.40 22.05 7.38
C GLN A 361 6.32 23.24 6.41
N ALA A 362 7.43 23.62 5.78
CA ALA A 362 7.45 24.67 4.77
C ALA A 362 7.60 24.05 3.36
N THR A 363 6.67 24.35 2.46
CA THR A 363 6.67 23.86 1.09
C THR A 363 6.53 25.03 0.13
N VAL A 364 7.52 25.20 -0.75
CA VAL A 364 7.50 26.20 -1.81
C VAL A 364 6.81 25.60 -3.03
N LEU A 365 5.68 26.17 -3.41
CA LEU A 365 4.87 25.76 -4.54
C LEU A 365 4.97 26.82 -5.64
N GLN A 366 5.32 26.38 -6.85
CA GLN A 366 5.27 27.19 -8.06
C GLN A 366 3.98 26.88 -8.84
N PRO A 367 3.38 27.86 -9.54
CA PRO A 367 2.29 27.57 -10.47
C PRO A 367 2.71 26.52 -11.49
N ALA A 368 1.82 25.57 -11.80
CA ALA A 368 2.07 24.58 -12.83
C ALA A 368 2.23 25.23 -14.22
N PRO A 369 2.90 24.57 -15.18
CA PRO A 369 3.07 25.12 -16.54
C PRO A 369 1.74 25.57 -17.14
N GLY A 370 1.66 26.83 -17.57
CA GLY A 370 0.45 27.41 -18.15
C GLY A 370 -0.57 27.97 -17.14
N VAL A 371 -0.30 27.89 -15.83
CA VAL A 371 -1.14 28.47 -14.78
C VAL A 371 -0.61 29.84 -14.37
N ALA A 372 -1.46 30.86 -14.38
CA ALA A 372 -1.11 32.20 -13.92
C ALA A 372 -0.96 32.23 -12.38
N GLY A 373 0.09 32.90 -11.90
CA GLY A 373 0.34 33.10 -10.47
C GLY A 373 1.82 33.33 -10.17
N GLU A 374 2.13 33.46 -8.89
CA GLU A 374 3.50 33.57 -8.38
C GLU A 374 3.82 32.38 -7.47
N PRO A 375 5.11 32.06 -7.26
CA PRO A 375 5.52 31.08 -6.27
C PRO A 375 5.05 31.49 -4.86
N ILE A 376 4.59 30.53 -4.08
CA ILE A 376 4.14 30.72 -2.70
C ILE A 376 4.88 29.78 -1.75
N CYS A 377 5.12 30.23 -0.52
CA CYS A 377 5.62 29.38 0.56
C CYS A 377 4.45 29.03 1.49
N VAL A 378 4.04 27.76 1.49
CA VAL A 378 2.99 27.25 2.36
C VAL A 378 3.64 26.70 3.61
N VAL A 379 3.27 27.23 4.77
CA VAL A 379 3.76 26.77 6.08
C VAL A 379 2.61 26.14 6.85
N ASN A 380 2.78 24.88 7.25
CA ASN A 380 1.83 24.13 8.06
C ASN A 380 2.48 23.73 9.39
N THR A 381 1.79 23.92 10.51
CA THR A 381 2.31 23.60 11.85
C THR A 381 1.18 23.23 12.81
N HIS A 382 1.54 22.58 13.90
CA HIS A 382 0.67 22.33 15.04
C HIS A 382 1.47 22.65 16.30
N LEU A 383 1.26 23.86 16.85
CA LEU A 383 2.07 24.44 17.93
C LEU A 383 1.94 23.71 19.26
#